data_AF-A0A7K3G9B4-F1
#
_entry.id   AF-A0A7K3G9B4-F1
#
_cell.length_a   1.000
_cell.length_b   1.000
_cell.length_c   1.000
_cell.angle_alpha   90.00
_cell.angle_beta   90.00
_cell.angle_gamma   90.00
#
_symmetry.space_group_name_H-M   'P 1'
#
loop_
_entity.id
_entity.type
_entity.pdbx_description
1 polymer ?
#
loop_
_entity_poly.entity_id
_entity_poly.type
_entity_poly.pdbx_seq_one_letter_code
_entity_poly.pdbx_strand_id
1 'polypeptide(L)'
;MRRDHDGHTTYDESTDESQGVELDGPDLAGFYTSQLHDWIPLSPYLSDSAVRLYWIMRALVIEKHGPVRKLTLLQLAYMLPRKPVAAGEKAEPSGLGRIRDLMRMLTRERLLTTPEGEEIKTSSRASAASRPLRIRIHDRPASGYDGPRNAFALLDAVKGPAAEAARQAIAREAEQKAQKRARKAEEAPGWISNPPGWISNPPGWISNPDPGTDLQDRVPPLSPPAQSLRSHHELASVRPSVQVVDADVKTTDGRTDGGGGDIEDQEHEPAGAGGEPATAGAAPEKSGSNGGGAGSGPSSAVRPVDLTPGVEVLRAIAAEAPEWTITHAASLRDQGRTATGMLDAGFSPQEIRHAILARPLPQPLRTTVAAVVSRRLRDLIAVGPSAGVQPIPAQQSSGTYDPFRRATDCQDDEPTPTPASWAERRAQMAAEDGGQGRYRPCASGDGMTCPHDALPGRDLCASCLGGERPTCANGCGKNVVAPGCMCITCAAPPAVVEMGDCPGYGGQPCGRAVVTEGLCARHKIDAERDRAAAEAEWEAARDAAVAAAQAAEPAPL
;
A
#
# COMPACT_ATOMS: atom_id res chain seq x y z
N MET A 1 -14.89 -22.91 -33.12
CA MET A 1 -15.72 -21.69 -33.02
C MET A 1 -17.08 -21.96 -33.64
N ARG A 2 -18.12 -22.06 -32.82
CA ARG A 2 -19.52 -22.04 -33.28
C ARG A 2 -20.03 -20.59 -33.20
N ARG A 3 -20.86 -20.19 -34.17
CA ARG A 3 -21.67 -18.98 -34.06
C ARG A 3 -23.04 -19.42 -33.59
N ASP A 4 -23.52 -18.77 -32.54
CA ASP A 4 -24.86 -19.01 -32.04
C ASP A 4 -25.87 -18.27 -32.93
N HIS A 5 -27.16 -18.56 -32.76
CA HIS A 5 -28.23 -17.98 -33.59
C HIS A 5 -28.25 -16.44 -33.55
N ASP A 6 -27.69 -15.82 -32.51
CA ASP A 6 -27.57 -14.37 -32.34
C ASP A 6 -26.28 -13.77 -32.91
N GLY A 7 -25.49 -14.55 -33.67
CA GLY A 7 -24.23 -14.09 -34.26
C GLY A 7 -23.09 -13.89 -33.25
N HIS A 8 -23.33 -14.14 -31.97
CA HIS A 8 -22.28 -14.22 -30.96
C HIS A 8 -21.39 -15.43 -31.23
N THR A 9 -20.10 -15.17 -31.37
CA THR A 9 -19.07 -16.22 -31.39
C THR A 9 -18.79 -16.58 -29.94
N THR A 10 -19.45 -17.60 -29.43
CA THR A 10 -19.12 -18.17 -28.13
C THR A 10 -17.90 -19.07 -28.31
N TYR A 11 -16.93 -18.87 -27.42
CA TYR A 11 -15.76 -19.73 -27.35
C TYR A 11 -16.22 -21.04 -26.70
N ASP A 12 -16.19 -22.11 -27.47
CA ASP A 12 -16.58 -23.45 -27.02
C ASP A 12 -15.36 -24.11 -26.38
N GLU A 13 -15.29 -23.98 -25.05
CA GLU A 13 -14.22 -24.48 -24.18
C GLU A 13 -14.03 -25.99 -24.31
N SER A 14 -15.07 -26.73 -24.74
CA SER A 14 -15.00 -28.18 -24.98
C SER A 14 -14.20 -28.57 -26.24
N THR A 15 -13.96 -27.62 -27.14
CA THR A 15 -13.21 -27.84 -28.40
C THR A 15 -11.77 -27.34 -28.34
N ASP A 16 -11.37 -26.72 -27.23
CA ASP A 16 -10.01 -26.26 -27.05
C ASP A 16 -9.16 -27.37 -26.41
N GLU A 17 -8.33 -28.02 -27.21
CA GLU A 17 -7.36 -29.03 -26.75
C GLU A 17 -6.18 -28.42 -25.97
N SER A 18 -6.17 -27.09 -25.76
CA SER A 18 -5.21 -26.46 -24.88
C SER A 18 -5.47 -26.80 -23.41
N GLN A 19 -4.40 -26.76 -22.62
CA GLN A 19 -4.37 -27.35 -21.29
C GLN A 19 -5.15 -26.48 -20.26
N GLY A 20 -6.30 -26.97 -19.79
CA GLY A 20 -7.14 -26.30 -18.81
C GLY A 20 -6.52 -26.14 -17.41
N VAL A 21 -6.91 -25.07 -16.70
CA VAL A 21 -6.54 -24.79 -15.30
C VAL A 21 -7.69 -24.04 -14.60
N GLU A 22 -8.13 -24.57 -13.47
CA GLU A 22 -9.08 -23.93 -12.55
C GLU A 22 -8.36 -23.20 -11.42
N LEU A 23 -8.86 -22.01 -11.08
CA LEU A 23 -8.23 -21.11 -10.13
C LEU A 23 -9.27 -20.38 -9.29
N ASP A 24 -9.36 -20.75 -8.02
CA ASP A 24 -10.25 -20.11 -7.06
C ASP A 24 -9.67 -18.79 -6.53
N GLY A 25 -10.55 -17.79 -6.41
CA GLY A 25 -10.25 -16.51 -5.77
C GLY A 25 -11.06 -16.35 -4.47
N PRO A 26 -10.62 -15.50 -3.53
CA PRO A 26 -11.36 -15.21 -2.29
C PRO A 26 -12.68 -14.43 -2.53
N ASP A 27 -13.68 -14.65 -1.68
CA ASP A 27 -15.02 -14.00 -1.66
C ASP A 27 -14.97 -12.49 -1.34
N LEU A 28 -14.41 -11.68 -2.25
CA LEU A 28 -14.36 -10.22 -2.16
C LEU A 28 -15.24 -9.53 -3.21
N ALA A 29 -16.44 -10.06 -3.45
CA ALA A 29 -17.42 -9.53 -4.42
C ALA A 29 -16.83 -9.24 -5.81
N GLY A 30 -15.79 -9.97 -6.21
CA GLY A 30 -15.12 -9.83 -7.51
C GLY A 30 -14.15 -8.64 -7.65
N PHE A 31 -13.96 -7.80 -6.64
CA PHE A 31 -13.01 -6.68 -6.71
C PHE A 31 -11.68 -7.05 -6.07
N TYR A 32 -10.67 -7.21 -6.91
CA TYR A 32 -9.32 -7.56 -6.48
C TYR A 32 -8.37 -6.40 -6.72
N THR A 33 -7.51 -6.13 -5.74
CA THR A 33 -6.50 -5.07 -5.84
C THR A 33 -5.14 -5.68 -6.05
N SER A 34 -4.46 -5.25 -7.11
CA SER A 34 -3.07 -5.62 -7.33
C SER A 34 -2.11 -4.46 -7.15
N GLN A 35 -1.08 -4.67 -6.32
CA GLN A 35 -0.09 -3.64 -6.02
C GLN A 35 1.08 -3.74 -7.01
N LEU A 36 1.54 -2.59 -7.49
CA LEU A 36 2.67 -2.47 -8.39
C LEU A 36 3.78 -1.67 -7.71
N HIS A 37 5.04 -2.05 -7.89
CA HIS A 37 6.15 -1.23 -7.43
C HIS A 37 6.25 0.04 -8.26
N ASP A 38 6.41 1.20 -7.61
CA ASP A 38 6.44 2.53 -8.24
C ASP A 38 7.41 2.66 -9.42
N TRP A 39 8.54 1.95 -9.42
CA TRP A 39 9.52 2.06 -10.52
C TRP A 39 8.99 1.51 -11.85
N ILE A 40 8.07 0.54 -11.82
CA ILE A 40 7.52 -0.12 -13.02
C ILE A 40 6.70 0.86 -13.88
N PRO A 41 5.67 1.55 -13.34
CA PRO A 41 4.91 2.54 -14.12
C PRO A 41 5.73 3.80 -14.44
N LEU A 42 6.84 4.03 -13.74
CA LEU A 42 7.74 5.17 -13.99
C LEU A 42 8.91 4.83 -14.92
N SER A 43 9.03 3.58 -15.37
CA SER A 43 10.17 3.15 -16.16
C SER A 43 10.11 3.76 -17.57
N PRO A 44 11.15 4.50 -18.01
CA PRO A 44 11.17 5.10 -19.35
C PRO A 44 11.30 4.05 -20.46
N TYR A 45 11.64 2.81 -20.11
CA TYR A 45 11.84 1.70 -21.04
C TYR A 45 10.57 0.87 -21.28
N LEU A 46 9.51 1.13 -20.50
CA LEU A 46 8.24 0.43 -20.61
C LEU A 46 7.17 1.34 -21.20
N SER A 47 6.35 0.79 -22.09
CA SER A 47 5.13 1.45 -22.54
C SER A 47 4.00 1.19 -21.55
N ASP A 48 3.00 2.07 -21.51
CA ASP A 48 1.80 1.89 -20.67
C ASP A 48 1.11 0.53 -20.91
N SER A 49 1.13 0.05 -22.16
CA SER A 49 0.60 -1.26 -22.51
C SER A 49 1.44 -2.41 -21.95
N ALA A 50 2.76 -2.26 -21.87
CA ALA A 50 3.65 -3.26 -21.27
C ALA A 50 3.43 -3.29 -19.75
N VAL A 51 3.33 -2.12 -19.09
CA VAL A 51 3.02 -2.01 -17.66
C VAL A 51 1.66 -2.66 -17.37
N ARG A 52 0.63 -2.39 -18.17
CA ARG A 52 -0.69 -3.00 -18.01
C ARG A 52 -0.66 -4.51 -18.22
N LEU A 53 0.05 -5.01 -19.25
CA LEU A 53 0.20 -6.46 -19.46
C LEU A 53 0.90 -7.13 -18.28
N TYR A 54 1.99 -6.52 -17.79
CA TYR A 54 2.70 -7.00 -16.60
C TYR A 54 1.79 -7.04 -15.38
N TRP A 55 0.99 -5.99 -15.16
CA TRP A 55 0.06 -5.93 -14.03
C TRP A 55 -0.98 -7.04 -14.09
N ILE A 56 -1.56 -7.31 -15.27
CA ILE A 56 -2.47 -8.44 -15.50
C ILE A 56 -1.77 -9.77 -15.17
N MET A 57 -0.58 -10.02 -15.73
CA MET A 57 0.18 -11.25 -15.49
C MET A 57 0.53 -11.43 -14.00
N ARG A 58 0.91 -10.34 -13.33
CA ARG A 58 1.26 -10.34 -11.90
C ARG A 58 0.05 -10.64 -11.03
N ALA A 59 -1.09 -10.01 -11.29
CA ALA A 59 -2.35 -10.24 -10.56
C ALA A 59 -2.82 -11.70 -10.67
N LEU A 60 -2.58 -12.32 -11.83
CA LEU A 60 -2.86 -13.72 -12.08
C LEU A 60 -1.96 -14.67 -11.25
N VAL A 61 -0.70 -14.30 -10.99
CA VAL A 61 0.27 -15.19 -10.30
C VAL A 61 0.37 -14.93 -8.79
N ILE A 62 0.55 -13.68 -8.36
CA ILE A 62 1.03 -13.37 -7.01
C ILE A 62 -0.12 -13.28 -5.98
N GLU A 63 -1.25 -12.69 -6.36
CA GLU A 63 -2.29 -12.31 -5.38
C GLU A 63 -3.43 -13.31 -5.25
N LYS A 64 -3.43 -14.33 -6.11
CA LYS A 64 -4.46 -15.36 -6.10
C LYS A 64 -3.97 -16.72 -5.62
N HIS A 65 -2.76 -16.80 -5.05
CA HIS A 65 -2.18 -17.97 -4.36
C HIS A 65 -2.68 -19.34 -4.87
N GLY A 66 -2.62 -19.54 -6.19
CA GLY A 66 -2.99 -20.78 -6.84
C GLY A 66 -1.79 -21.43 -7.54
N PRO A 67 -1.92 -22.69 -7.98
CA PRO A 67 -0.89 -23.36 -8.79
C PRO A 67 -0.57 -22.55 -10.06
N VAL A 68 0.58 -22.85 -10.68
CA VAL A 68 1.04 -22.24 -11.93
C VAL A 68 -0.10 -22.16 -12.95
N ARG A 69 -0.60 -20.94 -13.22
CA ARG A 69 -1.69 -20.72 -14.20
C ARG A 69 -1.17 -21.02 -15.61
N LYS A 70 -1.88 -21.86 -16.36
CA LYS A 70 -1.61 -22.07 -17.79
C LYS A 70 -2.50 -21.11 -18.56
N LEU A 71 -1.88 -20.31 -19.41
CA LEU A 71 -2.56 -19.31 -20.22
C LEU A 71 -2.01 -19.41 -21.64
N THR A 72 -2.90 -19.30 -22.62
CA THR A 72 -2.48 -19.13 -24.01
C THR A 72 -2.14 -17.66 -24.27
N LEU A 73 -1.26 -17.40 -25.25
CA LEU A 73 -0.99 -16.02 -25.68
C LEU A 73 -2.25 -15.33 -26.23
N LEU A 74 -3.23 -16.11 -26.72
CA LEU A 74 -4.50 -15.59 -27.19
C LEU A 74 -5.35 -15.08 -26.02
N GLN A 75 -5.43 -15.82 -24.91
CA GLN A 75 -6.12 -15.35 -23.70
C GLN A 75 -5.51 -14.05 -23.18
N LEU A 76 -4.17 -13.92 -23.17
CA LEU A 76 -3.51 -12.66 -22.83
C LEU A 76 -3.88 -11.51 -23.78
N ALA A 77 -4.05 -11.80 -25.06
CA ALA A 77 -4.54 -10.84 -26.05
C ALA A 77 -5.97 -10.36 -25.77
N TYR A 78 -6.87 -11.24 -25.32
CA TYR A 78 -8.22 -10.87 -24.92
C TYR A 78 -8.28 -10.08 -23.61
N MET A 79 -7.35 -10.34 -22.68
CA MET A 79 -7.26 -9.61 -21.43
C MET A 79 -6.70 -8.19 -21.58
N LEU A 80 -5.98 -7.90 -22.66
CA LEU A 80 -5.39 -6.60 -22.92
C LEU A 80 -6.11 -5.89 -24.09
N PRO A 81 -6.97 -4.90 -23.83
CA PRO A 81 -7.65 -4.14 -24.88
C PRO A 81 -6.66 -3.47 -25.83
N ARG A 82 -6.96 -3.48 -27.13
CA ARG A 82 -6.12 -2.84 -28.16
C ARG A 82 -5.99 -1.33 -27.94
N LYS A 83 -7.08 -0.70 -27.51
CA LYS A 83 -7.20 0.75 -27.22
C LYS A 83 -8.14 0.95 -26.01
N PRO A 84 -8.07 2.10 -25.32
CA PRO A 84 -9.11 2.51 -24.40
C PRO A 84 -10.47 2.52 -25.12
N VAL A 85 -11.51 2.00 -24.45
CA VAL A 85 -12.88 1.96 -24.97
C VAL A 85 -13.78 2.82 -24.10
N ALA A 86 -14.79 3.43 -24.72
CA ALA A 86 -15.79 4.21 -23.99
C ALA A 86 -16.67 3.29 -23.14
N ALA A 87 -17.34 3.84 -22.12
CA ALA A 87 -18.30 3.09 -21.33
C ALA A 87 -19.41 2.53 -22.22
N GLY A 88 -19.64 1.21 -22.15
CA GLY A 88 -20.63 0.50 -22.97
C GLY A 88 -20.12 -0.03 -24.32
N GLU A 89 -18.92 0.34 -24.77
CA GLU A 89 -18.32 -0.22 -25.98
C GLU A 89 -17.60 -1.55 -25.68
N LYS A 90 -17.71 -2.52 -26.58
CA LYS A 90 -17.01 -3.81 -26.45
C LYS A 90 -15.52 -3.63 -26.73
N ALA A 91 -14.67 -4.06 -25.80
CA ALA A 91 -13.22 -4.03 -25.96
C ALA A 91 -12.74 -5.00 -27.06
N GLU A 92 -12.02 -4.48 -28.06
CA GLU A 92 -11.32 -5.31 -29.03
C GLU A 92 -10.04 -5.91 -28.42
N PRO A 93 -9.78 -7.22 -28.62
CA PRO A 93 -8.58 -7.87 -28.13
C PRO A 93 -7.33 -7.31 -28.82
N SER A 94 -6.20 -7.32 -28.12
CA SER A 94 -4.90 -7.03 -28.73
C SER A 94 -4.48 -8.12 -29.71
N GLY A 95 -3.71 -7.76 -30.74
CA GLY A 95 -3.12 -8.75 -31.65
C GLY A 95 -1.99 -9.56 -30.98
N LEU A 96 -1.82 -10.81 -31.38
CA LEU A 96 -0.74 -11.69 -30.89
C LEU A 96 0.67 -11.11 -31.13
N GLY A 97 0.86 -10.40 -32.25
CA GLY A 97 2.12 -9.69 -32.54
C GLY A 97 2.46 -8.68 -31.46
N ARG A 98 1.47 -7.84 -31.10
CA ARG A 98 1.60 -6.85 -30.03
C ARG A 98 1.91 -7.50 -28.69
N ILE A 99 1.24 -8.58 -28.32
CA ILE A 99 1.53 -9.29 -27.05
C ILE A 99 2.99 -9.77 -27.03
N ARG A 100 3.50 -10.35 -28.12
CA ARG A 100 4.91 -10.75 -28.21
C ARG A 100 5.87 -9.58 -28.11
N ASP A 101 5.55 -8.44 -28.73
CA ASP A 101 6.36 -7.21 -28.63
C ASP A 101 6.41 -6.70 -27.18
N LEU A 102 5.26 -6.64 -26.50
CA LEU A 102 5.18 -6.22 -25.10
C LEU A 102 5.92 -7.19 -24.18
N MET A 103 5.81 -8.50 -24.41
CA MET A 103 6.60 -9.49 -23.67
C MET A 103 8.10 -9.30 -23.89
N ARG A 104 8.54 -8.99 -25.11
CA ARG A 104 9.95 -8.67 -25.39
C ARG A 104 10.43 -7.43 -24.62
N MET A 105 9.60 -6.39 -24.52
CA MET A 105 9.92 -5.21 -23.69
C MET A 105 10.07 -5.59 -22.21
N LEU A 106 9.12 -6.34 -21.66
CA LEU A 106 9.17 -6.77 -20.26
C LEU A 106 10.36 -7.70 -19.98
N THR A 107 10.73 -8.54 -20.95
CA THR A 107 11.88 -9.43 -20.83
C THR A 107 13.21 -8.67 -20.87
N ARG A 108 13.31 -7.61 -21.68
CA ARG A 108 14.47 -6.72 -21.73
C ARG A 108 14.74 -6.06 -20.37
N GLU A 109 13.68 -5.63 -19.69
CA GLU A 109 13.73 -5.08 -18.32
C GLU A 109 13.86 -6.16 -17.22
N ARG A 110 14.01 -7.44 -17.61
CA ARG A 110 14.07 -8.62 -16.72
C ARG A 110 12.85 -8.78 -15.80
N LEU A 111 11.72 -8.17 -16.13
CA LEU A 111 10.46 -8.37 -15.44
C LEU A 111 9.87 -9.76 -15.73
N LEU A 112 10.19 -10.32 -16.90
CA LEU A 112 9.85 -11.69 -17.27
C LEU A 112 11.13 -12.45 -17.64
N THR A 113 11.32 -13.64 -17.09
CA THR A 113 12.38 -14.57 -17.49
C THR A 113 11.84 -15.99 -17.58
N THR A 114 12.62 -16.93 -18.10
CA THR A 114 12.35 -18.35 -17.85
C THR A 114 12.59 -18.68 -16.36
N PRO A 115 12.11 -19.83 -15.84
CA PRO A 115 12.45 -20.29 -14.50
C PRO A 115 13.96 -20.45 -14.26
N GLU A 116 14.72 -20.64 -15.33
CA GLU A 116 16.18 -20.74 -15.34
C GLU A 116 16.86 -19.36 -15.34
N GLY A 117 16.08 -18.27 -15.47
CA GLY A 117 16.58 -16.89 -15.48
C GLY A 117 16.98 -16.38 -16.87
N GLU A 118 16.70 -17.15 -17.92
CA GLU A 118 17.03 -16.78 -19.30
C GLU A 118 16.02 -15.80 -19.90
N GLU A 119 16.44 -15.13 -20.97
CA GLU A 119 15.56 -14.26 -21.77
C GLU A 119 14.48 -15.10 -22.48
N ILE A 120 13.22 -14.69 -22.33
CA ILE A 120 12.09 -15.30 -23.02
C ILE A 120 12.15 -14.97 -24.52
N LYS A 121 12.26 -16.02 -25.34
CA LYS A 121 12.20 -15.90 -26.80
C LYS A 121 10.85 -16.40 -27.29
N THR A 122 9.98 -15.47 -27.70
CA THR A 122 8.72 -15.80 -28.37
C THR A 122 8.94 -15.87 -29.88
N SER A 123 8.53 -16.96 -30.52
CA SER A 123 8.54 -17.10 -31.99
C SER A 123 7.11 -17.22 -32.52
N SER A 124 6.87 -16.70 -33.72
CA SER A 124 5.61 -16.86 -34.45
C SER A 124 5.56 -18.17 -35.26
N ARG A 125 6.68 -18.89 -35.39
CA ARG A 125 6.75 -20.14 -36.14
C ARG A 125 5.87 -21.19 -35.45
N ALA A 126 5.09 -21.94 -36.23
CA ALA A 126 4.19 -22.98 -35.72
C ALA A 126 4.90 -24.01 -34.82
N SER A 127 6.15 -24.35 -35.14
CA SER A 127 6.98 -25.28 -34.34
C SER A 127 7.34 -24.76 -32.95
N ALA A 128 7.30 -23.43 -32.72
CA ALA A 128 7.52 -22.85 -31.41
C ALA A 128 6.23 -22.78 -30.57
N ALA A 129 5.06 -22.87 -31.20
CA ALA A 129 3.77 -22.82 -30.51
C ALA A 129 3.48 -24.10 -29.72
N SER A 130 4.11 -25.23 -30.06
CA SER A 130 3.89 -26.51 -29.37
C SER A 130 4.66 -26.66 -28.06
N ARG A 131 5.67 -25.83 -27.79
CA ARG A 131 6.45 -25.90 -26.55
C ARG A 131 5.83 -24.99 -25.49
N PRO A 132 5.44 -25.49 -24.31
CA PRO A 132 4.86 -24.67 -23.26
C PRO A 132 5.91 -23.65 -22.78
N LEU A 133 5.52 -22.37 -22.77
CA LEU A 133 6.37 -21.29 -22.31
C LEU A 133 6.23 -21.15 -20.79
N ARG A 134 7.30 -21.40 -20.05
CA ARG A 134 7.35 -21.19 -18.60
C ARG A 134 7.91 -19.79 -18.33
N ILE A 135 7.16 -18.99 -17.57
CA ILE A 135 7.48 -17.59 -17.29
C ILE A 135 7.60 -17.41 -15.78
N ARG A 136 8.71 -16.81 -15.34
CA ARG A 136 8.90 -16.27 -14.00
C ARG A 136 8.74 -14.76 -14.05
N ILE A 137 7.92 -14.22 -13.15
CA ILE A 137 7.66 -12.79 -13.00
C ILE A 137 8.56 -12.26 -11.87
N HIS A 138 9.22 -11.14 -12.10
CA HIS A 138 10.06 -10.45 -11.12
C HIS A 138 9.47 -9.09 -10.77
N ASP A 139 9.62 -8.69 -9.51
CA ASP A 139 9.14 -7.40 -8.98
C ASP A 139 10.27 -6.35 -8.85
N ARG A 140 11.53 -6.80 -8.95
CA ARG A 140 12.74 -5.96 -8.82
C ARG A 140 13.34 -5.67 -10.19
N PRO A 141 13.92 -4.47 -10.39
CA PRO A 141 14.57 -4.14 -11.64
C PRO A 141 15.84 -4.96 -11.83
N ALA A 142 16.30 -5.07 -13.08
CA ALA A 142 17.59 -5.67 -13.40
C ALA A 142 18.74 -4.94 -12.67
N SER A 143 19.83 -5.67 -12.41
CA SER A 143 21.07 -5.06 -11.93
C SER A 143 21.56 -4.02 -12.96
N GLY A 144 21.73 -2.77 -12.53
CA GLY A 144 22.15 -1.68 -13.41
C GLY A 144 21.02 -0.82 -13.97
N TYR A 145 19.77 -1.02 -13.53
CA TYR A 145 18.68 -0.11 -13.86
C TYR A 145 18.99 1.33 -13.41
N ASP A 146 18.95 2.25 -14.36
CA ASP A 146 19.31 3.67 -14.23
C ASP A 146 18.08 4.60 -14.18
N GLY A 147 16.87 4.04 -14.31
CA GLY A 147 15.63 4.79 -14.19
C GLY A 147 15.25 5.17 -12.75
N PRO A 148 14.14 5.91 -12.57
CA PRO A 148 13.69 6.35 -11.27
C PRO A 148 13.27 5.19 -10.38
N ARG A 149 13.74 5.17 -9.13
CA ARG A 149 13.43 4.11 -8.16
C ARG A 149 12.00 4.19 -7.62
N ASN A 150 11.43 5.39 -7.59
CA ASN A 150 10.08 5.66 -7.10
C ASN A 150 9.62 7.07 -7.57
N ALA A 151 8.35 7.40 -7.29
CA ALA A 151 7.74 8.66 -7.70
C ALA A 151 8.44 9.88 -7.09
N PHE A 152 8.94 9.79 -5.86
CA PHE A 152 9.63 10.90 -5.21
C PHE A 152 10.96 11.22 -5.88
N ALA A 153 11.76 10.20 -6.22
CA ALA A 153 13.01 10.37 -6.95
C ALA A 153 12.79 11.02 -8.33
N LEU A 154 11.74 10.61 -9.05
CA LEU A 154 11.38 11.24 -10.32
C LEU A 154 10.90 12.69 -10.12
N LEU A 155 10.04 12.92 -9.12
CA LEU A 155 9.53 14.25 -8.81
C LEU A 155 10.69 15.22 -8.49
N ASP A 156 11.66 14.79 -7.70
CA ASP A 156 12.83 15.61 -7.37
C ASP A 156 13.69 15.92 -8.61
N ALA A 157 13.83 14.96 -9.54
CA ALA A 157 14.51 15.20 -10.82
C ALA A 157 13.75 16.18 -11.74
N VAL A 158 12.40 16.16 -11.71
CA VAL A 158 11.56 16.96 -12.61
C VAL A 158 11.27 18.36 -12.06
N LYS A 159 11.29 18.57 -10.74
CA LYS A 159 10.98 19.87 -10.10
C LYS A 159 11.77 21.04 -10.71
N GLY A 160 13.08 20.87 -10.91
CA GLY A 160 13.94 21.92 -11.48
C GLY A 160 13.55 22.29 -12.92
N PRO A 161 13.61 21.33 -13.86
CA PRO A 161 13.19 21.54 -15.25
C PRO A 161 11.76 22.06 -15.39
N ALA A 162 10.82 21.55 -14.59
CA ALA A 162 9.42 21.99 -14.61
C ALA A 162 9.27 23.46 -14.18
N ALA A 163 10.00 23.89 -13.14
CA ALA A 163 10.00 25.28 -12.70
C ALA A 163 10.59 26.21 -13.77
N GLU A 164 11.61 25.78 -14.51
CA GLU A 164 12.17 26.54 -15.62
C GLU A 164 11.22 26.63 -16.80
N ALA A 165 10.63 25.50 -17.22
CA ALA A 165 9.64 25.45 -18.29
C ALA A 165 8.43 26.36 -17.97
N ALA A 166 7.98 26.40 -16.71
CA ALA A 166 6.94 27.31 -16.25
C ALA A 166 7.34 28.78 -16.40
N ARG A 167 8.58 29.16 -16.01
CA ARG A 167 9.09 30.53 -16.22
C ARG A 167 9.15 30.90 -17.70
N GLN A 168 9.62 30.00 -18.54
CA GLN A 168 9.68 30.21 -20.00
C GLN A 168 8.27 30.34 -20.62
N ALA A 169 7.29 29.57 -20.13
CA ALA A 169 5.91 29.70 -20.58
C ALA A 169 5.30 31.06 -20.22
N ILE A 170 5.50 31.52 -18.98
CA ILE A 170 5.05 32.86 -18.53
C ILE A 170 5.72 33.96 -19.36
N ALA A 171 7.03 33.85 -19.63
CA ALA A 171 7.75 34.82 -20.46
C ALA A 171 7.21 34.87 -21.90
N ARG A 172 6.98 33.71 -22.53
CA ARG A 172 6.39 33.63 -23.88
C ARG A 172 4.98 34.22 -23.93
N GLU A 173 4.16 33.97 -22.92
CA GLU A 173 2.81 34.55 -22.85
C GLU A 173 2.87 36.09 -22.67
N ALA A 174 3.79 36.59 -21.85
CA ALA A 174 4.01 38.03 -21.67
C ALA A 174 4.47 38.70 -22.97
N GLU A 175 5.38 38.06 -23.71
CA GLU A 175 5.84 38.54 -25.02
C GLU A 175 4.69 38.55 -26.04
N GLN A 176 3.92 37.47 -26.15
CA GLN A 176 2.76 37.42 -27.03
C GLN A 176 1.72 38.50 -26.69
N LYS A 177 1.50 38.78 -25.40
CA LYS A 177 0.64 39.89 -24.96
C LYS A 177 1.21 41.25 -25.33
N ALA A 178 2.53 41.44 -25.22
CA ALA A 178 3.20 42.68 -25.63
C ALA A 178 3.11 42.91 -27.14
N GLN A 179 3.38 41.87 -27.95
CA GLN A 179 3.24 41.93 -29.41
C GLN A 179 1.79 42.23 -29.82
N LYS A 180 0.80 41.61 -29.18
CA LYS A 180 -0.62 41.91 -29.43
C LYS A 180 -0.98 43.36 -29.08
N ARG A 181 -0.40 43.92 -28.02
CA ARG A 181 -0.61 45.34 -27.65
C ARG A 181 0.06 46.28 -28.65
N ALA A 182 1.28 45.97 -29.09
CA ALA A 182 1.99 46.74 -30.11
C ALA A 182 1.19 46.76 -31.43
N ARG A 183 0.74 45.59 -31.91
CA ARG A 183 -0.10 45.49 -33.11
C ARG A 183 -1.39 46.29 -32.99
N LYS A 184 -2.07 46.21 -31.83
CA LYS A 184 -3.30 46.98 -31.59
C LYS A 184 -3.04 48.50 -31.57
N ALA A 185 -1.88 48.94 -31.11
CA ALA A 185 -1.50 50.37 -31.14
C ALA A 185 -1.21 50.84 -32.57
N GLU A 186 -0.58 50.01 -33.40
CA GLU A 186 -0.32 50.28 -34.82
C GLU A 186 -1.58 50.23 -35.69
N GLU A 187 -2.61 49.45 -35.31
CA GLU A 187 -3.91 49.41 -35.98
C GLU A 187 -4.83 50.59 -35.57
N ALA A 188 -4.46 51.38 -34.55
CA ALA A 188 -5.24 52.52 -34.06
C ALA A 188 -4.90 53.94 -34.60
N PRO A 189 -4.14 54.19 -35.69
CA PRO A 189 -3.92 55.53 -36.22
C PRO A 189 -5.12 55.91 -37.09
N GLY A 190 -6.18 56.43 -36.47
CA GLY A 190 -7.32 56.90 -37.25
C GLY A 190 -8.62 57.10 -36.50
N TRP A 191 -8.70 56.80 -35.20
CA TRP A 191 -9.82 57.30 -34.40
C TRP A 191 -9.61 58.80 -34.17
N ILE A 192 -9.90 59.56 -35.23
CA ILE A 192 -10.06 61.01 -35.22
C ILE A 192 -10.95 61.29 -34.02
N SER A 193 -10.36 61.89 -33.00
CA SER A 193 -11.05 62.51 -31.88
C SER A 193 -12.27 63.23 -32.44
N ASN A 194 -13.46 62.71 -32.15
CA ASN A 194 -14.68 63.47 -32.34
C ASN A 194 -14.42 64.85 -31.72
N PRO A 195 -14.55 65.94 -32.49
CA PRO A 195 -14.15 67.25 -32.03
C PRO A 195 -14.89 67.61 -30.74
N PRO A 196 -14.24 68.30 -29.80
CA PRO A 196 -14.84 68.70 -28.53
C PRO A 196 -15.98 69.68 -28.81
N GLY A 197 -17.22 69.18 -28.81
CA GLY A 197 -18.37 70.03 -29.12
C GLY A 197 -19.75 69.36 -29.15
N TRP A 198 -19.86 68.04 -29.20
CA TRP A 198 -21.17 67.36 -29.15
C TRP A 198 -21.59 66.99 -27.73
N ILE A 199 -21.89 68.03 -26.95
CA ILE A 199 -22.78 67.93 -25.79
C ILE A 199 -24.20 68.06 -26.33
N SER A 200 -24.80 66.96 -26.80
CA SER A 200 -26.23 66.90 -27.10
C SER A 200 -26.70 65.44 -27.13
N ASN A 201 -26.69 64.77 -25.98
CA ASN A 201 -27.63 63.66 -25.78
C ASN A 201 -28.93 64.27 -25.20
N PRO A 202 -30.09 64.04 -25.84
CA PRO A 202 -31.35 64.60 -25.40
C PRO A 202 -31.78 64.01 -24.04
N PRO A 203 -32.40 64.82 -23.17
CA PRO A 203 -32.91 64.37 -21.89
C PRO A 203 -34.13 63.47 -22.11
N GLY A 204 -34.04 62.26 -21.59
CA GLY A 204 -35.17 61.35 -21.47
C GLY A 204 -35.12 60.20 -22.47
N TRP A 205 -34.45 59.12 -22.08
CA TRP A 205 -34.96 57.78 -22.35
C TRP A 205 -34.77 56.91 -21.12
N ILE A 206 -35.87 56.86 -20.37
CA ILE A 206 -36.47 55.67 -19.76
C ILE A 206 -35.57 54.89 -18.79
N SER A 207 -35.81 55.20 -17.52
CA SER A 207 -35.79 54.34 -16.36
C SER A 207 -35.99 52.85 -16.68
N ASN A 208 -35.03 52.01 -16.30
CA ASN A 208 -35.35 50.68 -15.76
C ASN A 208 -35.04 50.72 -14.26
N PRO A 209 -36.06 50.67 -13.39
CA PRO A 209 -35.89 50.41 -11.98
C PRO A 209 -36.04 48.90 -11.76
N ASP A 210 -34.91 48.21 -11.60
CA ASP A 210 -34.90 46.94 -10.86
C ASP A 210 -33.55 46.80 -10.17
N PRO A 211 -33.48 46.97 -8.84
CA PRO A 211 -32.30 46.63 -8.08
C PRO A 211 -32.34 45.12 -7.82
N GLY A 212 -31.98 44.33 -8.83
CA GLY A 212 -31.67 42.92 -8.65
C GLY A 212 -30.37 42.80 -7.88
N THR A 213 -30.48 42.52 -6.58
CA THR A 213 -29.42 41.94 -5.75
C THR A 213 -28.83 40.71 -6.44
N ASP A 214 -27.70 40.86 -7.11
CA ASP A 214 -26.88 39.72 -7.52
C ASP A 214 -25.40 40.10 -7.57
N LEU A 215 -24.88 40.47 -6.40
CA LEU A 215 -23.45 40.52 -6.09
C LEU A 215 -23.16 39.30 -5.21
N GLN A 216 -23.26 38.11 -5.80
CA GLN A 216 -22.59 36.93 -5.28
C GLN A 216 -21.26 36.76 -6.00
N ASP A 217 -20.20 36.93 -5.22
CA ASP A 217 -18.84 36.51 -5.53
C ASP A 217 -18.82 35.12 -6.16
N ARG A 218 -18.46 35.05 -7.44
CA ARG A 218 -18.09 33.79 -8.08
C ARG A 218 -16.72 33.34 -7.58
N VAL A 219 -16.71 32.67 -6.45
CA VAL A 219 -15.65 31.71 -6.11
C VAL A 219 -15.82 30.49 -7.02
N PRO A 220 -14.79 30.03 -7.75
CA PRO A 220 -14.91 28.84 -8.59
C PRO A 220 -15.07 27.59 -7.70
N PRO A 221 -16.08 26.73 -7.92
CA PRO A 221 -16.20 25.51 -7.12
C PRO A 221 -15.26 24.43 -7.68
N LEU A 222 -14.15 24.19 -6.95
CA LEU A 222 -13.43 22.93 -7.01
C LEU A 222 -13.99 22.00 -5.94
N SER A 223 -14.99 21.17 -6.30
CA SER A 223 -15.26 19.83 -5.73
C SER A 223 -16.52 19.23 -6.35
N PRO A 224 -16.48 18.01 -6.94
CA PRO A 224 -17.69 17.29 -7.36
C PRO A 224 -18.35 16.57 -6.16
N PRO A 225 -19.69 16.49 -6.08
CA PRO A 225 -20.35 15.69 -5.07
C PRO A 225 -20.36 14.21 -5.47
N ALA A 226 -19.86 13.37 -4.57
CA ALA A 226 -20.19 11.95 -4.55
C ALA A 226 -21.67 11.82 -4.15
N GLN A 227 -22.52 11.39 -5.08
CA GLN A 227 -23.86 10.90 -4.76
C GLN A 227 -23.86 9.39 -4.71
N SER A 228 -24.07 8.87 -3.51
CA SER A 228 -24.56 7.53 -3.26
C SER A 228 -26.03 7.42 -3.67
N LEU A 229 -26.39 6.41 -4.46
CA LEU A 229 -27.77 5.93 -4.59
C LEU A 229 -27.77 4.40 -4.77
N ARG A 230 -28.02 3.69 -3.66
CA ARG A 230 -28.88 2.49 -3.60
C ARG A 230 -30.33 3.04 -3.47
N SER A 231 -31.43 2.51 -4.01
CA SER A 231 -31.88 1.15 -4.34
C SER A 231 -33.22 1.18 -5.13
N HIS A 232 -33.45 0.15 -5.97
CA HIS A 232 -34.72 -0.52 -6.40
C HIS A 232 -36.09 0.22 -6.48
N HIS A 233 -36.75 0.20 -7.65
CA HIS A 233 -37.98 -0.61 -7.93
C HIS A 233 -38.45 -0.51 -9.41
N GLU A 234 -39.16 -1.55 -9.83
CA GLU A 234 -39.60 -1.97 -11.18
C GLU A 234 -40.83 -1.27 -11.81
N LEU A 235 -41.04 -1.61 -13.11
CA LEU A 235 -42.28 -1.72 -13.92
C LEU A 235 -42.66 -0.61 -14.94
N ALA A 236 -42.37 -0.94 -16.21
CA ALA A 236 -43.20 -0.95 -17.43
C ALA A 236 -44.13 0.23 -17.81
N SER A 237 -44.02 0.70 -19.08
CA SER A 237 -45.19 0.91 -20.00
C SER A 237 -44.82 1.34 -21.46
N VAL A 238 -45.01 0.43 -22.41
CA VAL A 238 -45.76 0.52 -23.71
C VAL A 238 -45.57 1.70 -24.72
N ARG A 239 -44.88 1.38 -25.85
CA ARG A 239 -45.16 1.61 -27.33
C ARG A 239 -45.27 3.03 -27.97
N PRO A 240 -45.29 3.18 -29.34
CA PRO A 240 -44.89 2.29 -30.46
C PRO A 240 -44.07 2.93 -31.63
N SER A 241 -43.37 2.05 -32.37
CA SER A 241 -43.24 1.89 -33.84
C SER A 241 -42.98 3.06 -34.80
N VAL A 242 -41.88 2.96 -35.58
CA VAL A 242 -41.84 3.30 -37.02
C VAL A 242 -41.08 2.20 -37.78
N GLN A 243 -41.74 1.62 -38.78
CA GLN A 243 -41.19 0.67 -39.76
C GLN A 243 -40.58 1.44 -40.95
N VAL A 244 -39.45 0.98 -41.48
CA VAL A 244 -39.09 1.15 -42.90
C VAL A 244 -38.46 -0.16 -43.40
N VAL A 245 -38.80 -0.45 -44.64
CA VAL A 245 -38.86 -1.72 -45.36
C VAL A 245 -37.52 -2.11 -45.99
N ASP A 246 -37.41 -3.42 -46.20
CA ASP A 246 -36.39 -4.20 -46.93
C ASP A 246 -35.89 -3.63 -48.26
N ALA A 247 -34.62 -3.92 -48.58
CA ALA A 247 -34.22 -4.44 -49.88
C ALA A 247 -32.90 -5.22 -49.80
N ASP A 248 -32.84 -6.26 -50.62
CA ASP A 248 -32.04 -7.47 -50.49
C ASP A 248 -31.02 -7.61 -51.65
N VAL A 249 -30.01 -8.46 -51.43
CA VAL A 249 -29.11 -9.15 -52.39
C VAL A 249 -28.25 -8.33 -53.38
N LYS A 250 -26.91 -8.48 -53.28
CA LYS A 250 -26.10 -9.10 -54.36
C LYS A 250 -24.68 -9.48 -53.96
N THR A 251 -24.44 -10.77 -54.12
CA THR A 251 -23.16 -11.48 -54.29
C THR A 251 -22.30 -10.88 -55.39
N THR A 252 -20.99 -10.74 -55.15
CA THR A 252 -19.95 -10.98 -56.16
C THR A 252 -18.68 -11.51 -55.50
N ASP A 253 -18.27 -12.71 -55.92
CA ASP A 253 -16.90 -13.21 -55.83
C ASP A 253 -16.00 -12.34 -56.73
N GLY A 254 -14.80 -12.02 -56.26
CA GLY A 254 -13.87 -11.17 -56.98
C GLY A 254 -12.44 -11.30 -56.50
N ARG A 255 -11.83 -12.42 -56.85
CA ARG A 255 -10.38 -12.66 -56.86
C ARG A 255 -9.70 -11.69 -57.83
N THR A 256 -8.65 -10.99 -57.41
CA THR A 256 -7.66 -10.38 -58.31
C THR A 256 -6.26 -10.49 -57.73
N ASP A 257 -5.43 -11.26 -58.42
CA ASP A 257 -3.97 -11.27 -58.37
C ASP A 257 -3.39 -9.99 -59.00
N GLY A 258 -2.16 -9.62 -58.59
CA GLY A 258 -1.27 -8.66 -59.28
C GLY A 258 -1.44 -7.20 -58.84
N GLY A 259 -0.41 -6.39 -58.64
CA GLY A 259 1.03 -6.50 -58.88
C GLY A 259 1.60 -5.10 -59.07
N GLY A 260 2.90 -4.91 -58.75
CA GLY A 260 3.78 -3.95 -59.45
C GLY A 260 3.85 -2.49 -58.95
N GLY A 261 5.10 -2.05 -58.79
CA GLY A 261 5.56 -0.66 -58.86
C GLY A 261 5.78 0.01 -57.50
N ASP A 262 6.87 0.70 -57.19
CA ASP A 262 8.14 0.97 -57.87
C ASP A 262 9.15 1.28 -56.76
N ILE A 263 10.36 0.72 -56.89
CA ILE A 263 11.54 1.08 -56.10
C ILE A 263 12.32 2.02 -56.98
N GLU A 264 12.39 3.30 -56.61
CA GLU A 264 13.33 4.23 -57.22
C GLU A 264 14.63 4.27 -56.42
N ASP A 265 15.69 4.07 -57.19
CA ASP A 265 17.09 4.11 -56.85
C ASP A 265 17.55 5.48 -56.33
N GLN A 266 18.46 5.46 -55.36
CA GLN A 266 19.49 6.50 -55.28
C GLN A 266 20.79 5.90 -54.71
N GLU A 267 21.64 5.50 -55.65
CA GLU A 267 23.05 5.20 -55.43
C GLU A 267 23.83 6.50 -55.20
N HIS A 268 24.69 6.53 -54.19
CA HIS A 268 25.82 7.45 -54.10
C HIS A 268 27.06 6.66 -53.68
N GLU A 269 28.02 6.61 -54.58
CA GLU A 269 29.33 5.98 -54.44
C GLU A 269 30.23 6.69 -53.40
N PRO A 270 31.21 5.99 -52.82
CA PRO A 270 32.38 6.60 -52.21
C PRO A 270 33.67 6.31 -53.01
N ALA A 271 34.40 7.36 -53.35
CA ALA A 271 35.83 7.35 -53.65
C ALA A 271 36.45 8.52 -52.87
N GLY A 272 37.67 8.52 -52.35
CA GLY A 272 38.84 7.64 -52.43
C GLY A 272 39.96 8.29 -51.60
N ALA A 273 41.02 7.53 -51.38
CA ALA A 273 42.06 7.74 -50.36
C ALA A 273 43.11 8.85 -50.62
N GLY A 274 43.77 9.28 -49.53
CA GLY A 274 45.25 9.43 -49.48
C GLY A 274 45.83 10.79 -49.06
N GLY A 275 46.71 10.79 -48.04
CA GLY A 275 47.81 11.78 -47.89
C GLY A 275 48.07 12.38 -46.50
N GLU A 276 49.06 11.85 -45.77
CA GLU A 276 49.83 12.48 -44.65
C GLU A 276 50.83 13.56 -45.16
N PRO A 277 51.65 14.29 -44.33
CA PRO A 277 51.62 14.59 -42.88
C PRO A 277 51.92 16.09 -42.52
N ALA A 278 51.95 16.39 -41.20
CA ALA A 278 52.93 17.25 -40.47
C ALA A 278 52.49 18.58 -39.78
N THR A 279 52.86 18.64 -38.49
CA THR A 279 53.27 19.76 -37.60
C THR A 279 52.27 20.64 -36.82
N ALA A 280 52.43 20.51 -35.48
CA ALA A 280 52.57 21.52 -34.42
C ALA A 280 51.38 22.39 -33.98
N GLY A 281 51.07 22.32 -32.67
CA GLY A 281 50.50 23.47 -31.95
C GLY A 281 49.65 23.18 -30.71
N ALA A 282 50.30 23.14 -29.55
CA ALA A 282 49.81 23.57 -28.22
C ALA A 282 48.73 22.77 -27.44
N ALA A 283 49.14 22.41 -26.22
CA ALA A 283 48.37 21.98 -25.04
C ALA A 283 47.57 23.19 -24.41
N PRO A 284 46.80 23.08 -23.28
CA PRO A 284 47.14 22.36 -22.06
C PRO A 284 46.04 21.52 -21.37
N GLU A 285 46.51 20.41 -20.79
CA GLU A 285 46.37 19.94 -19.41
C GLU A 285 45.14 20.34 -18.57
N LYS A 286 44.43 19.32 -18.07
CA LYS A 286 44.07 19.25 -16.64
C LYS A 286 44.04 17.81 -16.15
N SER A 287 45.06 17.50 -15.36
CA SER A 287 45.25 16.32 -14.51
C SER A 287 44.42 16.43 -13.23
N GLY A 288 44.07 15.28 -12.64
CA GLY A 288 43.39 15.17 -11.34
C GLY A 288 42.64 13.85 -11.21
N SER A 289 43.32 12.70 -11.09
CA SER A 289 43.83 12.11 -9.84
C SER A 289 42.75 11.41 -8.98
N ASN A 290 42.74 10.08 -9.12
CA ASN A 290 42.55 9.01 -8.13
C ASN A 290 41.92 9.29 -6.76
N GLY A 291 41.04 8.37 -6.35
CA GLY A 291 40.76 8.12 -4.92
C GLY A 291 39.67 7.08 -4.67
N GLY A 292 40.05 5.80 -4.63
CA GLY A 292 39.22 4.75 -4.04
C GLY A 292 39.07 4.93 -2.53
N GLY A 293 37.90 4.58 -2.00
CA GLY A 293 37.61 4.61 -0.57
C GLY A 293 36.60 3.54 -0.20
N ALA A 294 37.10 2.36 0.12
CA ALA A 294 36.37 1.35 0.88
C ALA A 294 36.18 1.89 2.31
N GLY A 295 34.96 2.33 2.62
CA GLY A 295 34.57 2.79 3.95
C GLY A 295 33.57 1.84 4.57
N SER A 296 34.02 0.97 5.48
CA SER A 296 33.18 0.27 6.44
C SER A 296 32.46 1.29 7.32
N GLY A 297 31.18 1.53 7.02
CA GLY A 297 30.34 2.42 7.80
C GLY A 297 30.06 1.87 9.21
N PRO A 298 29.97 2.75 10.22
CA PRO A 298 29.72 2.35 11.60
C PRO A 298 28.35 1.66 11.72
N SER A 299 28.33 0.51 12.41
CA SER A 299 27.12 -0.20 12.81
C SER A 299 26.14 0.79 13.44
N SER A 300 25.02 1.04 12.75
CA SER A 300 23.99 1.98 13.17
C SER A 300 23.51 1.61 14.57
N ALA A 301 23.91 2.40 15.56
CA ALA A 301 23.49 2.21 16.94
C ALA A 301 21.95 2.23 16.98
N VAL A 302 21.37 1.14 17.47
CA VAL A 302 19.91 0.99 17.60
C VAL A 302 19.41 2.13 18.48
N ARG A 303 18.77 3.13 17.85
CA ARG A 303 18.18 4.25 18.58
C ARG A 303 17.09 3.73 19.51
N PRO A 304 17.10 4.09 20.80
CA PRO A 304 16.05 3.72 21.73
C PRO A 304 14.67 4.16 21.20
N VAL A 305 13.63 3.41 21.55
CA VAL A 305 12.25 3.73 21.18
C VAL A 305 11.75 4.76 22.19
N ASP A 306 11.37 5.94 21.71
CA ASP A 306 10.77 6.99 22.54
C ASP A 306 9.49 6.46 23.19
N LEU A 307 9.34 6.66 24.50
CA LEU A 307 8.17 6.23 25.27
C LEU A 307 7.03 7.24 25.11
N THR A 308 6.35 7.19 23.97
CA THR A 308 5.11 7.97 23.80
C THR A 308 3.93 7.25 24.46
N PRO A 309 2.84 7.96 24.83
CA PRO A 309 1.66 7.33 25.42
C PRO A 309 1.11 6.16 24.58
N GLY A 310 1.13 6.28 23.25
CA GLY A 310 0.75 5.19 22.36
C GLY A 310 1.70 3.98 22.40
N VAL A 311 3.01 4.18 22.56
CA VAL A 311 3.96 3.07 22.77
C VAL A 311 3.67 2.35 24.10
N GLU A 312 3.34 3.10 25.15
CA GLU A 312 3.00 2.53 26.45
C GLU A 312 1.73 1.66 26.38
N VAL A 313 0.68 2.13 25.68
CA VAL A 313 -0.53 1.32 25.42
C VAL A 313 -0.20 0.03 24.67
N LEU A 314 0.59 0.11 23.60
CA LEU A 314 0.96 -1.09 22.83
C LEU A 314 1.82 -2.07 23.63
N ARG A 315 2.71 -1.57 24.50
CA ARG A 315 3.49 -2.42 25.41
C ARG A 315 2.62 -3.06 26.49
N ALA A 316 1.63 -2.35 27.03
CA ALA A 316 0.68 -2.90 27.99
C ALA A 316 -0.15 -4.03 27.36
N ILE A 317 -0.60 -3.87 26.11
CA ILE A 317 -1.30 -4.93 25.35
C ILE A 317 -0.38 -6.14 25.14
N ALA A 318 0.89 -5.91 24.76
CA ALA A 318 1.86 -6.99 24.60
C ALA A 318 2.22 -7.69 25.93
N ALA A 319 2.20 -6.97 27.06
CA ALA A 319 2.40 -7.57 28.38
C ALA A 319 1.22 -8.46 28.80
N GLU A 320 -0.01 -8.08 28.42
CA GLU A 320 -1.20 -8.88 28.66
C GLU A 320 -1.31 -10.09 27.71
N ALA A 321 -0.96 -9.90 26.44
CA ALA A 321 -1.07 -10.89 25.38
C ALA A 321 0.26 -10.95 24.58
N PRO A 322 1.25 -11.74 25.03
CA PRO A 322 2.61 -11.76 24.48
C PRO A 322 2.71 -12.03 22.99
N GLU A 323 1.75 -12.73 22.40
CA GLU A 323 1.65 -12.98 20.96
C GLU A 323 1.50 -11.68 20.13
N TRP A 324 1.04 -10.59 20.75
CA TRP A 324 0.93 -9.25 20.15
C TRP A 324 2.21 -8.42 20.25
N THR A 325 3.31 -8.98 20.75
CA THR A 325 4.59 -8.26 20.89
C THR A 325 5.16 -7.84 19.52
N ILE A 326 5.35 -6.53 19.35
CA ILE A 326 6.03 -5.97 18.17
C ILE A 326 7.54 -6.01 18.41
N THR A 327 8.22 -6.98 17.79
CA THR A 327 9.66 -7.22 17.98
C THR A 327 10.57 -6.15 17.35
N HIS A 328 10.12 -5.50 16.27
CA HIS A 328 10.91 -4.49 15.58
C HIS A 328 10.72 -3.09 16.18
N ALA A 329 11.79 -2.52 16.76
CA ALA A 329 11.79 -1.21 17.39
C ALA A 329 11.25 -0.07 16.50
N ALA A 330 11.57 -0.09 15.19
CA ALA A 330 11.06 0.88 14.24
C ALA A 330 9.54 0.78 14.06
N SER A 331 9.01 -0.44 13.90
CA SER A 331 7.58 -0.67 13.78
C SER A 331 6.82 -0.31 15.06
N LEU A 332 7.37 -0.62 16.23
CA LEU A 332 6.79 -0.21 17.51
C LEU A 332 6.74 1.31 17.64
N ARG A 333 7.79 2.03 17.21
CA ARG A 333 7.82 3.49 17.20
C ARG A 333 6.76 4.07 16.27
N ASP A 334 6.65 3.56 15.05
CA ASP A 334 5.68 4.05 14.06
C ASP A 334 4.24 3.81 14.52
N GLN A 335 3.95 2.62 15.04
CA GLN A 335 2.62 2.28 15.55
C GLN A 335 2.30 3.02 16.84
N GLY A 336 3.29 3.21 17.69
CA GLY A 336 3.17 4.04 18.88
C GLY A 336 2.82 5.48 18.55
N ARG A 337 3.39 6.06 17.49
CA ARG A 337 3.00 7.40 17.00
C ARG A 337 1.56 7.44 16.51
N THR A 338 1.12 6.43 15.75
CA THR A 338 -0.29 6.32 15.32
C THR A 338 -1.22 6.23 16.52
N ALA A 339 -0.94 5.34 17.47
CA ALA A 339 -1.73 5.18 18.69
C ALA A 339 -1.72 6.46 19.55
N THR A 340 -0.61 7.19 19.60
CA THR A 340 -0.54 8.50 20.29
C THR A 340 -1.47 9.51 19.63
N GLY A 341 -1.46 9.62 18.29
CA GLY A 341 -2.40 10.48 17.57
C GLY A 341 -3.87 10.07 17.75
N MET A 342 -4.15 8.78 17.96
CA MET A 342 -5.50 8.32 18.32
C MET A 342 -5.90 8.78 19.73
N LEU A 343 -5.01 8.65 20.72
CA LEU A 343 -5.26 9.17 22.07
C LEU A 343 -5.51 10.68 22.04
N ASP A 344 -4.74 11.43 21.24
CA ASP A 344 -4.91 12.88 21.06
C ASP A 344 -6.24 13.22 20.35
N ALA A 345 -6.72 12.33 19.47
CA ALA A 345 -8.02 12.46 18.79
C ALA A 345 -9.22 11.99 19.65
N GLY A 346 -9.00 11.62 20.92
CA GLY A 346 -10.04 11.26 21.86
C GLY A 346 -10.39 9.77 21.91
N PHE A 347 -9.63 8.89 21.24
CA PHE A 347 -9.76 7.44 21.46
C PHE A 347 -9.25 7.08 22.86
N SER A 348 -9.95 6.19 23.54
CA SER A 348 -9.51 5.63 24.82
C SER A 348 -8.47 4.51 24.63
N PRO A 349 -7.55 4.30 25.58
CA PRO A 349 -6.68 3.13 25.59
C PRO A 349 -7.45 1.81 25.50
N GLN A 350 -8.64 1.74 26.10
CA GLN A 350 -9.51 0.57 26.08
C GLN A 350 -10.05 0.27 24.68
N GLU A 351 -10.39 1.28 23.88
CA GLU A 351 -10.81 1.09 22.48
C GLU A 351 -9.66 0.57 21.62
N ILE A 352 -8.46 1.14 21.78
CA ILE A 352 -7.26 0.68 21.09
C ILE A 352 -6.97 -0.78 21.45
N ARG A 353 -7.03 -1.12 22.74
CA ARG A 353 -6.89 -2.49 23.25
C ARG A 353 -7.95 -3.41 22.66
N HIS A 354 -9.23 -3.01 22.70
CA HIS A 354 -10.32 -3.81 22.17
C HIS A 354 -10.16 -4.06 20.67
N ALA A 355 -9.83 -3.04 19.87
CA ALA A 355 -9.60 -3.21 18.44
C ALA A 355 -8.44 -4.18 18.13
N ILE A 356 -7.39 -4.19 18.96
CA ILE A 356 -6.27 -5.11 18.80
C ILE A 356 -6.60 -6.51 19.30
N LEU A 357 -7.37 -6.70 20.37
CA LEU A 357 -7.62 -8.02 20.96
C LEU A 357 -8.93 -8.68 20.51
N ALA A 358 -9.90 -7.94 19.95
CA ALA A 358 -11.23 -8.45 19.62
C ALA A 358 -11.23 -9.55 18.53
N ARG A 359 -10.15 -9.69 17.77
CA ARG A 359 -9.96 -10.77 16.80
C ARG A 359 -8.65 -11.50 17.14
N PRO A 360 -8.60 -12.84 17.17
CA PRO A 360 -7.32 -13.54 17.38
C PRO A 360 -6.31 -13.18 16.27
N LEU A 361 -5.01 -13.40 16.52
CA LEU A 361 -4.01 -13.31 15.46
C LEU A 361 -4.32 -14.34 14.35
N PRO A 362 -4.19 -13.97 13.07
CA PRO A 362 -4.46 -14.90 11.99
C PRO A 362 -3.46 -16.06 12.05
N GLN A 363 -3.96 -17.29 12.02
CA GLN A 363 -3.16 -18.51 11.93
C GLN A 363 -3.40 -19.19 10.57
N PRO A 364 -2.36 -19.47 9.77
CA PRO A 364 -0.96 -19.11 9.99
C PRO A 364 -0.69 -17.60 9.83
N LEU A 365 0.30 -17.08 10.56
CA LEU A 365 0.74 -15.68 10.45
C LEU A 365 1.42 -15.44 9.10
N ARG A 366 0.64 -15.03 8.09
CA ARG A 366 1.15 -14.64 6.76
C ARG A 366 1.79 -13.24 6.73
N THR A 367 1.57 -12.46 7.78
CA THR A 367 2.06 -11.07 7.92
C THR A 367 2.61 -10.86 9.33
N THR A 368 3.53 -9.90 9.48
CA THR A 368 4.10 -9.59 10.80
C THR A 368 3.02 -9.09 11.76
N VAL A 369 3.18 -9.34 13.07
CA VAL A 369 2.28 -8.85 14.12
C VAL A 369 2.11 -7.33 14.02
N ALA A 370 3.21 -6.62 13.75
CA ALA A 370 3.20 -5.20 13.44
C ALA A 370 2.21 -4.85 12.31
N ALA A 371 2.22 -5.55 11.18
CA ALA A 371 1.30 -5.26 10.08
C ALA A 371 -0.17 -5.47 10.49
N VAL A 372 -0.45 -6.50 11.30
CA VAL A 372 -1.79 -6.77 11.83
C VAL A 372 -2.25 -5.64 12.77
N VAL A 373 -1.41 -5.22 13.71
CA VAL A 373 -1.68 -4.10 14.62
C VAL A 373 -1.94 -2.81 13.82
N SER A 374 -1.06 -2.46 12.88
CA SER A 374 -1.23 -1.29 12.01
C SER A 374 -2.53 -1.30 11.23
N ARG A 375 -2.95 -2.47 10.70
CA ARG A 375 -4.24 -2.60 10.01
C ARG A 375 -5.40 -2.36 10.96
N ARG A 376 -5.38 -2.94 12.17
CA ARG A 376 -6.46 -2.79 13.15
C ARG A 376 -6.59 -1.37 13.70
N LEU A 377 -5.46 -0.69 13.92
CA LEU A 377 -5.48 0.72 14.29
C LEU A 377 -6.11 1.58 13.18
N ARG A 378 -5.81 1.31 11.91
CA ARG A 378 -6.46 1.98 10.76
C ARG A 378 -7.94 1.68 10.66
N ASP A 379 -8.35 0.43 10.84
CA ASP A 379 -9.76 0.03 10.88
C ASP A 379 -10.49 0.82 11.99
N LEU A 380 -9.90 0.93 13.18
CA LEU A 380 -10.47 1.68 14.31
C LEU A 380 -10.55 3.18 14.01
N ILE A 381 -9.52 3.78 13.41
CA ILE A 381 -9.55 5.19 12.98
C ILE A 381 -10.71 5.45 12.01
N ALA A 382 -10.99 4.52 11.09
CA ALA A 382 -12.08 4.65 10.13
C ALA A 382 -13.47 4.62 10.78
N VAL A 383 -13.62 3.91 11.90
CA VAL A 383 -14.87 3.89 12.69
C VAL A 383 -15.04 5.18 13.49
N GLY A 384 -13.94 5.81 13.90
CA GLY A 384 -13.93 6.99 14.77
C GLY A 384 -13.99 6.62 16.27
N PRO A 385 -13.71 7.58 17.17
CA PRO A 385 -13.79 7.35 18.61
C PRO A 385 -15.25 7.20 19.02
N SER A 386 -15.53 6.30 19.98
CA SER A 386 -16.86 6.06 20.54
C SER A 386 -17.22 7.19 21.52
N ALA A 387 -17.34 8.42 21.03
CA ALA A 387 -17.78 9.54 21.84
C ALA A 387 -19.25 9.30 22.28
N GLY A 388 -19.46 9.07 23.59
CA GLY A 388 -20.79 9.08 24.20
C GLY A 388 -21.34 7.74 24.70
N VAL A 389 -20.59 6.63 24.57
CA VAL A 389 -20.99 5.38 25.24
C VAL A 389 -20.50 5.43 26.69
N GLN A 390 -21.41 5.79 27.60
CA GLN A 390 -21.17 5.63 29.05
C GLN A 390 -20.71 4.18 29.32
N PRO A 391 -19.67 3.97 30.14
CA PRO A 391 -19.26 2.62 30.51
C PRO A 391 -20.47 1.91 31.15
N ILE A 392 -20.85 0.76 30.60
CA ILE A 392 -21.85 -0.11 31.20
C ILE A 392 -21.37 -0.39 32.64
N PRO A 393 -22.14 -0.03 33.69
CA PRO A 393 -21.73 -0.28 35.06
C PRO A 393 -21.41 -1.77 35.21
N ALA A 394 -20.22 -2.06 35.74
CA ALA A 394 -19.79 -3.43 35.99
C ALA A 394 -20.89 -4.15 36.79
N GLN A 395 -21.43 -5.23 36.23
CA GLN A 395 -22.30 -6.14 36.96
C GLN A 395 -21.48 -6.70 38.13
N GLN A 396 -21.73 -6.14 39.32
CA GLN A 396 -21.27 -6.69 40.57
C GLN A 396 -21.82 -8.11 40.69
N SER A 397 -20.91 -9.04 40.89
CA SER A 397 -21.17 -10.45 41.08
C SER A 397 -21.90 -10.65 42.42
N SER A 398 -23.07 -11.27 42.34
CA SER A 398 -23.66 -12.21 43.32
C SER A 398 -23.53 -11.90 44.82
N GLY A 399 -24.58 -11.32 45.39
CA GLY A 399 -24.93 -11.46 46.80
C GLY A 399 -26.41 -11.84 46.94
N THR A 400 -26.65 -13.12 47.22
CA THR A 400 -27.84 -13.70 47.91
C THR A 400 -29.23 -13.09 47.68
N TYR A 401 -30.06 -13.86 46.99
CA TYR A 401 -31.51 -13.68 46.84
C TYR A 401 -32.23 -13.97 48.18
N ASP A 402 -32.88 -12.96 48.77
CA ASP A 402 -33.89 -13.12 49.84
C ASP A 402 -35.26 -12.65 49.30
N PRO A 403 -36.24 -13.56 49.11
CA PRO A 403 -37.52 -13.21 48.48
C PRO A 403 -38.58 -12.66 49.45
N PHE A 404 -38.27 -12.29 50.69
CA PHE A 404 -39.28 -11.77 51.62
C PHE A 404 -38.87 -10.48 52.35
N ARG A 405 -38.78 -9.35 51.65
CA ARG A 405 -38.98 -8.05 52.31
C ARG A 405 -39.75 -7.04 51.47
N ARG A 406 -40.95 -6.76 51.97
CA ARG A 406 -41.95 -5.83 51.45
C ARG A 406 -41.56 -4.39 51.81
N ALA A 407 -41.95 -3.48 50.93
CA ALA A 407 -41.81 -2.03 50.99
C ALA A 407 -42.01 -1.39 52.37
N THR A 408 -41.15 -0.42 52.70
CA THR A 408 -41.48 0.81 53.46
C THR A 408 -40.33 1.83 53.35
N ASP A 409 -40.67 3.00 52.82
CA ASP A 409 -40.28 4.35 53.23
C ASP A 409 -38.81 4.84 53.27
N CYS A 410 -38.58 5.85 52.42
CA CYS A 410 -38.01 7.19 52.67
C CYS A 410 -36.50 7.41 52.95
N GLN A 411 -35.93 8.36 52.17
CA GLN A 411 -34.82 9.31 52.48
C GLN A 411 -33.40 8.72 52.50
N ASP A 412 -32.37 9.31 51.88
CA ASP A 412 -32.04 10.72 51.61
C ASP A 412 -31.31 10.91 50.26
N ASP A 413 -31.53 12.07 49.62
CA ASP A 413 -30.79 12.58 48.46
C ASP A 413 -29.33 12.88 48.82
N GLU A 414 -28.42 11.94 48.56
CA GLU A 414 -26.98 12.23 48.51
C GLU A 414 -26.62 12.63 47.05
N PRO A 415 -26.13 13.85 46.78
CA PRO A 415 -25.76 14.24 45.43
C PRO A 415 -24.59 13.39 44.96
N THR A 416 -24.85 12.52 43.98
CA THR A 416 -23.84 11.72 43.30
C THR A 416 -22.66 12.61 42.91
N PRO A 417 -21.43 12.35 43.41
CA PRO A 417 -20.30 13.21 43.15
C PRO A 417 -20.03 13.24 41.65
N THR A 418 -20.09 14.43 41.08
CA THR A 418 -19.76 14.66 39.67
C THR A 418 -18.30 14.27 39.47
N PRO A 419 -17.96 13.38 38.53
CA PRO A 419 -16.58 12.97 38.34
C PRO A 419 -15.71 14.17 37.97
N ALA A 420 -14.53 14.25 38.59
CA ALA A 420 -13.56 15.31 38.37
C ALA A 420 -13.32 15.53 36.86
N SER A 421 -13.34 16.80 36.47
CA SER A 421 -13.09 17.25 35.11
C SER A 421 -11.69 16.83 34.64
N TRP A 422 -11.49 16.74 33.33
CA TRP A 422 -10.18 16.38 32.78
C TRP A 422 -9.05 17.36 33.20
N ALA A 423 -9.40 18.62 33.45
CA ALA A 423 -8.46 19.62 33.98
C ALA A 423 -8.00 19.28 35.41
N GLU A 424 -8.92 18.85 36.29
CA GLU A 424 -8.60 18.41 37.65
C GLU A 424 -7.80 17.10 37.65
N ARG A 425 -8.15 16.15 36.77
CA ARG A 425 -7.40 14.90 36.61
C ARG A 425 -5.97 15.13 36.10
N ARG A 426 -5.77 16.11 35.21
CA ARG A 426 -4.43 16.54 34.76
C ARG A 426 -3.63 17.22 35.87
N ALA A 427 -4.27 18.08 36.68
CA ALA A 427 -3.62 18.71 37.83
C ALA A 427 -3.22 17.67 38.89
N GLN A 428 -4.06 16.65 39.11
CA GLN A 428 -3.78 15.53 39.99
C GLN A 428 -2.59 14.69 39.48
N MET A 429 -2.57 14.34 38.19
CA MET A 429 -1.42 13.63 37.59
C MET A 429 -0.13 14.46 37.63
N ALA A 430 -0.20 15.79 37.43
CA ALA A 430 0.96 16.67 37.57
C ALA A 430 1.47 16.77 39.01
N ALA A 431 0.57 16.70 40.00
CA ALA A 431 0.93 16.66 41.43
C ALA A 431 1.54 15.30 41.82
N GLU A 432 1.05 14.20 41.24
CA GLU A 432 1.57 12.84 41.44
C GLU A 432 2.95 12.65 40.78
N ASP A 433 3.15 13.18 39.56
CA ASP A 433 4.45 13.24 38.88
C ASP A 433 5.48 14.10 39.64
N GLY A 434 5.02 15.12 40.37
CA GLY A 434 5.85 15.93 41.26
C GLY A 434 6.32 15.19 42.52
N GLY A 435 5.68 14.08 42.89
CA GLY A 435 5.82 13.43 44.19
C GLY A 435 6.44 12.04 44.20
N GLN A 436 6.38 11.26 43.11
CA GLN A 436 6.78 9.85 43.17
C GLN A 436 7.48 9.31 41.91
N GLY A 437 8.80 9.09 42.04
CA GLY A 437 9.37 7.80 41.61
C GLY A 437 9.88 7.63 40.18
N ARG A 438 10.26 8.69 39.45
CA ARG A 438 11.12 8.51 38.26
C ARG A 438 12.42 9.31 38.41
N TYR A 439 13.53 8.63 38.13
CA TYR A 439 14.91 9.07 38.29
C TYR A 439 15.13 10.53 37.86
N ARG A 440 15.41 11.42 38.82
CA ARG A 440 15.83 12.80 38.54
C ARG A 440 17.31 12.83 38.13
N PRO A 441 17.71 13.65 37.16
CA PRO A 441 19.13 13.89 36.88
C PRO A 441 19.83 14.50 38.10
N CYS A 442 21.08 14.10 38.35
CA CYS A 442 21.88 14.61 39.47
C CYS A 442 22.11 16.12 39.36
N ALA A 443 21.79 16.87 40.41
CA ALA A 443 21.84 18.33 40.47
C ALA A 443 23.21 18.88 40.92
N SER A 444 24.33 18.36 40.41
CA SER A 444 25.66 18.83 40.82
C SER A 444 25.83 20.33 40.53
N GLY A 445 26.30 21.08 41.53
CA GLY A 445 26.26 22.56 41.60
C GLY A 445 27.23 23.30 40.66
N ASP A 446 27.95 22.58 39.81
CA ASP A 446 29.02 23.05 38.95
C ASP A 446 28.58 23.29 37.49
N GLY A 447 27.28 23.17 37.18
CA GLY A 447 26.71 23.57 35.89
C GLY A 447 27.10 22.69 34.70
N MET A 448 28.01 21.73 34.89
CA MET A 448 28.18 20.59 33.98
C MET A 448 27.25 19.47 34.43
N THR A 449 26.33 19.09 33.56
CA THR A 449 25.35 18.02 33.79
C THR A 449 26.05 16.70 34.08
N CYS A 450 26.05 16.28 35.35
CA CYS A 450 26.49 14.95 35.74
C CYS A 450 25.67 13.91 34.96
N PRO A 451 26.28 12.97 34.23
CA PRO A 451 25.57 12.02 33.37
C PRO A 451 24.86 10.90 34.15
N HIS A 452 24.66 11.08 35.46
CA HIS A 452 24.15 10.07 36.37
C HIS A 452 22.87 10.54 37.04
N ASP A 453 21.97 9.59 37.31
CA ASP A 453 20.73 9.84 38.02
C ASP A 453 20.98 10.03 39.53
N ALA A 454 20.18 10.88 40.14
CA ALA A 454 20.16 11.07 41.58
C ALA A 454 19.65 9.79 42.28
N LEU A 455 20.17 9.51 43.47
CA LEU A 455 19.68 8.39 44.27
C LEU A 455 18.21 8.64 44.67
N PRO A 456 17.37 7.58 44.78
CA PRO A 456 15.99 7.74 45.24
C PRO A 456 15.93 8.53 46.57
N GLY A 457 15.18 9.62 46.58
CA GLY A 457 15.04 10.51 47.75
C GLY A 457 16.22 11.47 47.99
N ARG A 458 17.13 11.65 47.03
CA ARG A 458 18.25 12.60 47.07
C ARG A 458 18.31 13.40 45.76
N ASP A 459 18.98 14.55 45.78
CA ASP A 459 19.21 15.38 44.58
C ASP A 459 20.57 15.12 43.90
N LEU A 460 21.45 14.34 44.54
CA LEU A 460 22.79 14.03 44.06
C LEU A 460 22.96 12.52 43.83
N CYS A 461 23.74 12.15 42.81
CA CYS A 461 24.14 10.75 42.59
C CYS A 461 25.18 10.31 43.63
N ALA A 462 25.40 9.00 43.76
CA ALA A 462 26.39 8.44 44.69
C ALA A 462 27.81 9.03 44.49
N SER A 463 28.18 9.31 43.23
CA SER A 463 29.49 9.87 42.86
C SER A 463 29.66 11.29 43.36
N CYS A 464 28.63 12.14 43.25
CA CYS A 464 28.67 13.53 43.71
C CYS A 464 28.53 13.67 45.23
N LEU A 465 28.06 12.62 45.92
CA LEU A 465 28.04 12.53 47.37
C LEU A 465 29.36 12.01 47.97
N GLY A 466 30.38 11.76 47.15
CA GLY A 466 31.67 11.21 47.60
C GLY A 466 31.62 9.75 48.05
N GLY A 467 30.54 9.03 47.73
CA GLY A 467 30.38 7.61 48.07
C GLY A 467 30.94 6.69 46.98
N GLU A 468 31.49 5.54 47.40
CA GLU A 468 31.76 4.44 46.47
C GLU A 468 30.46 3.97 45.81
N ARG A 469 30.52 3.69 44.51
CA ARG A 469 29.33 3.23 43.77
C ARG A 469 28.93 1.85 44.27
N PRO A 470 27.66 1.61 44.59
CA PRO A 470 27.23 0.28 44.99
C PRO A 470 27.43 -0.70 43.83
N THR A 471 28.06 -1.83 44.12
CA THR A 471 28.31 -2.91 43.16
C THR A 471 27.19 -3.95 43.18
N CYS A 472 27.01 -4.63 42.05
CA CYS A 472 26.02 -5.68 41.86
C CYS A 472 26.05 -6.70 43.00
N ALA A 473 24.88 -7.01 43.57
CA ALA A 473 24.75 -7.97 44.66
C ALA A 473 25.26 -9.39 44.30
N ASN A 474 25.30 -9.74 43.01
CA ASN A 474 25.86 -11.01 42.53
C ASN A 474 27.40 -11.01 42.42
N GLY A 475 28.09 -9.98 42.93
CA GLY A 475 29.55 -9.92 42.98
C GLY A 475 30.26 -9.71 41.63
N CYS A 476 29.54 -9.43 40.54
CA CYS A 476 30.14 -9.30 39.21
C CYS A 476 30.92 -7.98 38.98
N GLY A 477 31.09 -7.15 40.01
CA GLY A 477 31.84 -5.89 39.96
C GLY A 477 31.17 -4.75 39.17
N LYS A 478 30.02 -4.98 38.53
CA LYS A 478 29.28 -3.92 37.81
C LYS A 478 28.58 -2.99 38.79
N ASN A 479 28.62 -1.69 38.54
CA ASN A 479 27.90 -0.69 39.32
C ASN A 479 26.38 -0.84 39.15
N VAL A 480 25.65 -0.69 40.23
CA VAL A 480 24.18 -0.71 40.26
C VAL A 480 23.65 0.59 40.88
N VAL A 481 22.35 0.83 40.73
CA VAL A 481 21.72 2.10 41.11
C VAL A 481 21.55 2.24 42.62
N ALA A 482 21.46 1.11 43.35
CA ALA A 482 21.38 1.08 44.80
C ALA A 482 22.04 -0.18 45.38
N PRO A 483 22.53 -0.14 46.63
CA PRO A 483 23.04 -1.33 47.32
C PRO A 483 22.00 -2.46 47.36
N GLY A 484 22.44 -3.70 47.12
CA GLY A 484 21.56 -4.87 47.11
C GLY A 484 20.83 -5.14 45.79
N CYS A 485 20.92 -4.24 44.79
CA CYS A 485 20.37 -4.50 43.46
C CYS A 485 21.29 -5.40 42.61
N MET A 486 20.69 -6.20 41.73
CA MET A 486 21.41 -6.96 40.69
C MET A 486 21.48 -6.13 39.41
N CYS A 487 22.61 -6.20 38.69
CA CYS A 487 22.72 -5.56 37.38
C CYS A 487 21.84 -6.30 36.35
N ILE A 488 21.43 -5.62 35.27
CA ILE A 488 20.53 -6.19 34.25
C ILE A 488 21.06 -7.51 33.67
N THR A 489 22.39 -7.69 33.63
CA THR A 489 23.03 -8.92 33.15
C THR A 489 22.90 -10.07 34.14
N CYS A 490 22.88 -9.80 35.44
CA CYS A 490 22.70 -10.82 36.48
C CYS A 490 21.21 -11.00 36.87
N ALA A 491 20.36 -10.01 36.58
CA ALA A 491 18.91 -10.07 36.81
C ALA A 491 18.16 -10.77 35.67
N ALA A 492 18.74 -10.87 34.48
CA ALA A 492 18.21 -11.71 33.42
C ALA A 492 18.36 -13.18 33.82
N PRO A 493 17.27 -14.00 33.82
CA PRO A 493 17.44 -15.44 33.92
C PRO A 493 18.35 -15.90 32.77
N PRO A 494 19.25 -16.88 32.99
CA PRO A 494 20.15 -17.32 31.94
C PRO A 494 19.32 -17.82 30.76
N ALA A 495 19.38 -17.09 29.64
CA ALA A 495 18.90 -17.54 28.35
C ALA A 495 19.89 -18.58 27.81
N VAL A 496 19.89 -19.74 28.46
CA VAL A 496 20.42 -20.98 27.92
C VAL A 496 19.35 -22.01 28.24
N VAL A 497 18.34 -22.10 27.38
CA VAL A 497 17.57 -23.33 27.29
C VAL A 497 18.56 -24.33 26.71
N GLU A 498 19.19 -25.14 27.56
CA GLU A 498 19.82 -26.37 27.11
C GLU A 498 18.80 -27.07 26.20
N MET A 499 19.19 -27.39 24.97
CA MET A 499 18.32 -28.10 24.02
C MET A 499 17.96 -29.44 24.65
N GLY A 500 16.85 -29.46 25.39
CA GLY A 500 16.39 -30.62 26.13
C GLY A 500 16.04 -31.77 25.20
N ASP A 501 15.89 -32.95 25.80
CA ASP A 501 15.40 -34.12 25.11
C ASP A 501 13.97 -33.90 24.62
N CYS A 502 13.73 -34.29 23.37
CA CYS A 502 12.42 -34.18 22.75
C CYS A 502 11.39 -34.99 23.55
N PRO A 503 10.31 -34.35 24.04
CA PRO A 503 9.28 -34.98 24.86
C PRO A 503 8.41 -35.98 24.10
N GLY A 504 8.59 -36.10 22.78
CA GLY A 504 7.77 -36.95 21.95
C GLY A 504 6.67 -36.20 21.22
N TYR A 505 6.30 -36.69 20.04
CA TYR A 505 5.00 -36.39 19.47
C TYR A 505 4.04 -37.52 19.86
N GLY A 506 2.83 -37.18 20.37
CA GLY A 506 1.91 -38.15 20.95
C GLY A 506 2.28 -38.65 22.36
N GLY A 507 3.13 -37.93 23.11
CA GLY A 507 3.48 -38.25 24.50
C GLY A 507 4.53 -39.37 24.68
N GLN A 508 5.21 -39.78 23.61
CA GLN A 508 6.28 -40.79 23.62
C GLN A 508 7.66 -40.13 23.49
N PRO A 509 8.40 -39.88 24.60
CA PRO A 509 9.69 -39.21 24.53
C PRO A 509 10.70 -40.06 23.77
N CYS A 510 11.49 -39.44 22.88
CA CYS A 510 12.49 -40.16 22.07
C CYS A 510 13.94 -39.91 22.47
N GLY A 511 14.20 -39.01 23.44
CA GLY A 511 15.55 -38.74 23.93
C GLY A 511 16.48 -38.07 22.89
N ARG A 512 15.93 -37.46 21.84
CA ARG A 512 16.70 -36.75 20.81
C ARG A 512 16.69 -35.26 21.09
N ALA A 513 17.80 -34.57 20.85
CA ALA A 513 17.89 -33.12 21.01
C ALA A 513 16.77 -32.39 20.24
N VAL A 514 16.10 -31.47 20.91
CA VAL A 514 15.14 -30.54 20.32
C VAL A 514 15.87 -29.59 19.36
N VAL A 515 15.33 -29.38 18.16
CA VAL A 515 15.97 -28.51 17.15
C VAL A 515 15.39 -27.10 17.24
N THR A 516 14.09 -26.98 17.02
CA THR A 516 13.30 -25.74 17.09
C THR A 516 11.86 -26.14 17.40
N GLU A 517 11.14 -25.40 18.25
CA GLU A 517 9.72 -25.63 18.61
C GLU A 517 9.44 -26.83 19.54
N GLY A 518 10.40 -27.25 20.36
CA GLY A 518 10.15 -28.25 21.40
C GLY A 518 10.07 -29.71 20.92
N LEU A 519 10.27 -29.98 19.62
CA LEU A 519 10.36 -31.34 19.06
C LEU A 519 11.70 -31.58 18.36
N CYS A 520 12.13 -32.85 18.29
CA CYS A 520 13.21 -33.26 17.41
C CYS A 520 12.72 -33.27 15.95
N ALA A 521 13.65 -33.20 14.99
CA ALA A 521 13.31 -33.17 13.56
C ALA A 521 12.37 -34.31 13.12
N ARG A 522 12.50 -35.50 13.71
CA ARG A 522 11.66 -36.65 13.36
C ARG A 522 10.22 -36.50 13.85
N HIS A 523 10.04 -36.18 15.13
CA HIS A 523 8.71 -35.96 15.69
C HIS A 523 8.03 -34.72 15.12
N LYS A 524 8.80 -33.75 14.60
CA LYS A 524 8.25 -32.65 13.81
C LYS A 524 7.66 -33.14 12.48
N ILE A 525 8.39 -33.99 11.74
CA ILE A 525 7.88 -34.59 10.50
C ILE A 525 6.63 -35.45 10.77
N ASP A 526 6.63 -36.22 11.85
CA ASP A 526 5.46 -37.04 12.23
C ASP A 526 4.26 -36.14 12.59
N ALA A 527 4.47 -35.05 13.34
CA ALA A 527 3.43 -34.07 13.63
C ALA A 527 2.86 -33.39 12.38
N GLU A 528 3.72 -33.05 11.42
CA GLU A 528 3.30 -32.47 10.14
C GLU A 528 2.52 -33.48 9.28
N ARG A 529 2.91 -34.76 9.29
CA ARG A 529 2.17 -35.83 8.59
C ARG A 529 0.79 -36.05 9.18
N ASP A 530 0.67 -36.09 10.50
CA ASP A 530 -0.62 -36.25 11.18
C ASP A 530 -1.54 -35.06 10.94
N ARG A 531 -0.98 -33.84 10.95
CA ARG A 531 -1.73 -32.64 10.58
C ARG A 531 -2.26 -32.71 9.16
N ALA A 532 -1.42 -33.14 8.21
CA ALA A 532 -1.82 -33.30 6.81
C ALA A 532 -2.90 -34.39 6.64
N ALA A 533 -2.82 -35.48 7.41
CA ALA A 533 -3.85 -36.52 7.42
C ALA A 533 -5.19 -35.99 7.96
N ALA A 534 -5.17 -35.26 9.07
CA ALA A 534 -6.37 -34.64 9.64
C ALA A 534 -7.02 -33.61 8.70
N GLU A 535 -6.21 -32.84 7.95
CA GLU A 535 -6.70 -31.90 6.95
C GLU A 535 -7.37 -32.64 5.77
N ALA A 536 -6.76 -33.73 5.28
CA ALA A 536 -7.36 -34.56 4.23
C ALA A 536 -8.67 -35.24 4.66
N GLU A 537 -8.75 -35.72 5.91
CA GLU A 537 -10.00 -36.26 6.48
C GLU A 537 -11.10 -35.19 6.57
N TRP A 538 -10.74 -33.97 6.98
CA TRP A 538 -11.67 -32.85 7.03
C TRP A 538 -12.17 -32.44 5.64
N GLU A 539 -11.29 -32.38 4.63
CA GLU A 539 -11.66 -32.10 3.24
C GLU A 539 -12.61 -33.18 2.68
N ALA A 540 -12.30 -34.46 2.92
CA ALA A 540 -13.19 -35.55 2.51
C ALA A 540 -14.57 -35.47 3.19
N ALA A 541 -14.61 -35.11 4.48
CA ALA A 541 -15.87 -34.91 5.20
C ALA A 541 -16.67 -33.71 4.66
N ARG A 542 -16.00 -32.61 4.32
CA ARG A 542 -16.62 -31.44 3.69
C ARG A 542 -17.23 -31.80 2.33
N ASP A 543 -16.46 -32.48 1.48
CA ASP A 543 -16.91 -32.85 0.13
C ASP A 543 -18.09 -33.83 0.18
N ALA A 544 -18.08 -34.77 1.13
CA ALA A 544 -19.23 -35.65 1.40
C ALA A 544 -20.47 -34.86 1.87
N ALA A 545 -20.29 -33.84 2.71
CA ALA A 545 -21.39 -32.97 3.15
C ALA A 545 -21.97 -32.13 2.00
N VAL A 546 -21.12 -31.61 1.11
CA VAL A 546 -21.56 -30.88 -0.10
C VAL A 546 -22.33 -31.80 -1.04
N ALA A 547 -21.83 -33.01 -1.30
CA ALA A 547 -22.52 -33.98 -2.13
C ALA A 547 -23.89 -34.38 -1.53
N ALA A 548 -23.98 -34.55 -0.21
CA ALA A 548 -25.23 -34.83 0.48
C ALA A 548 -26.23 -33.66 0.37
N ALA A 549 -25.75 -32.41 0.47
CA ALA A 549 -26.59 -31.22 0.30
C ALA A 549 -27.14 -31.10 -1.13
N GLN A 550 -26.29 -31.34 -2.14
CA GLN A 550 -26.70 -31.35 -3.55
C GLN A 550 -27.73 -32.45 -3.85
N ALA A 551 -27.57 -33.63 -3.25
CA ALA A 551 -28.53 -34.73 -3.41
C ALA A 551 -29.89 -34.46 -2.73
N ALA A 552 -29.92 -33.58 -1.72
CA ALA A 552 -31.13 -33.21 -0.99
C ALA A 552 -31.92 -32.06 -1.64
N GLU A 553 -31.33 -31.36 -2.62
CA GLU A 553 -31.98 -30.24 -3.29
C GLU A 553 -33.07 -30.78 -4.25
N PRO A 554 -34.36 -30.48 -3.99
CA PRO A 554 -35.44 -31.00 -4.82
C PRO A 554 -35.32 -30.44 -6.23
N ALA A 555 -35.46 -31.30 -7.25
CA ALA A 555 -35.42 -30.88 -8.65
C ALA A 555 -36.44 -29.74 -8.87
N PRO A 556 -36.03 -28.64 -9.53
CA PRO A 556 -36.94 -27.54 -9.80
C PRO A 556 -38.11 -28.05 -10.64
N LEU A 557 -39.33 -27.85 -10.12
CA LEU A 557 -40.60 -28.27 -10.74
C LEU A 557 -40.89 -27.51 -12.04
#